data_AF-A0A935HR66-F1
#
_entry.id   AF-A0A935HR66-F1
#
_cell.length_a   1.000
_cell.length_b   1.000
_cell.length_c   1.000
_cell.angle_alpha   90.00
_cell.angle_beta   90.00
_cell.angle_gamma   90.00
#
_symmetry.space_group_name_H-M   'P 1'
#
loop_
_entity.id
_entity.type
_entity.pdbx_description
1 polymer ?
#
loop_
_entity_poly.entity_id
_entity_poly.type
_entity_poly.pdbx_seq_one_letter_code
_entity_poly.pdbx_strand_id
1 'polypeptide(L)'
;MLRDFLRNSFLARVLRTDRALGFFFALFVAIQLLAQVLTAEVTPFFLYGMYSDPIHPSPTYVRMTCEADGEPDSQEDLPRYAGELFFSTLYRLEALEAAQGADLFEPFINERLGFLPGPLKGRLVRDLSFDPANKPALGAWMSRYLSRSLHRPVNSVVIAREAYRYENARPVRISTEVLLRH
;
A
#
# COMPACT_ATOMS: atom_id res chain seq x y z
N MET A 1 43.06 -17.53 -6.36
CA MET A 1 41.77 -18.17 -6.00
C MET A 1 40.56 -17.45 -6.58
N LEU A 2 40.11 -16.29 -6.09
CA LEU A 2 38.90 -15.61 -6.65
C LEU A 2 39.08 -15.21 -8.13
N ARG A 3 40.29 -14.76 -8.48
CA ARG A 3 40.66 -14.34 -9.83
C ARG A 3 40.66 -15.51 -10.84
N ASP A 4 41.04 -16.70 -10.38
CA ASP A 4 41.07 -17.92 -11.21
C ASP A 4 39.66 -18.52 -11.37
N PHE A 5 38.86 -18.44 -10.31
CA PHE A 5 37.45 -18.84 -10.31
C PHE A 5 36.62 -18.01 -11.30
N LEU A 6 36.77 -16.67 -11.26
CA LEU A 6 36.11 -15.77 -12.20
C LEU A 6 36.56 -16.01 -13.65
N ARG A 7 37.86 -16.30 -13.87
CA ARG A 7 38.44 -16.52 -15.19
C ARG A 7 37.93 -17.80 -15.88
N ASN A 8 37.56 -18.81 -15.08
CA ASN A 8 37.05 -20.10 -15.55
C ASN A 8 35.51 -20.18 -15.55
N SER A 9 34.83 -19.13 -15.09
CA SER A 9 33.37 -19.07 -15.10
C SER A 9 32.82 -19.12 -16.53
N PHE A 10 31.63 -19.71 -16.69
CA PHE A 10 30.92 -19.76 -17.96
C PHE A 10 30.69 -18.35 -18.52
N LEU A 11 30.31 -17.41 -17.65
CA LEU A 11 30.10 -16.02 -17.99
C LEU A 11 31.37 -15.37 -18.56
N ALA A 12 32.54 -15.53 -17.92
CA ALA A 12 33.78 -14.96 -18.43
C ALA A 12 34.24 -15.55 -19.78
N ARG A 13 33.89 -16.81 -20.07
CA ARG A 13 34.15 -17.41 -21.40
C ARG A 13 33.21 -16.84 -22.45
N VAL A 14 31.91 -16.76 -22.16
CA VAL A 14 30.89 -16.21 -23.06
C VAL A 14 31.15 -14.74 -23.39
N LEU A 15 31.49 -13.92 -22.39
CA LEU A 15 31.82 -12.50 -22.57
C LEU A 15 33.12 -12.27 -23.35
N ARG A 16 34.03 -13.27 -23.42
CA ARG A 16 35.26 -13.20 -24.23
C ARG A 16 35.04 -13.61 -25.68
N THR A 17 34.16 -14.59 -25.92
CA THR A 17 33.87 -15.10 -27.26
C THR A 17 33.02 -14.12 -28.05
N ASP A 18 32.04 -13.49 -27.40
CA ASP A 18 31.14 -12.52 -28.05
C ASP A 18 31.25 -11.14 -27.39
N ARG A 19 31.93 -10.23 -28.09
CA ARG A 19 32.14 -8.84 -27.65
C ARG A 19 30.85 -8.02 -27.63
N ALA A 20 29.90 -8.32 -28.51
CA ALA A 20 28.62 -7.61 -28.54
C ALA A 20 27.79 -8.00 -27.33
N LEU A 21 27.70 -9.29 -27.02
CA LEU A 21 27.04 -9.78 -25.81
C LEU A 21 27.68 -9.21 -24.54
N GLY A 22 29.01 -9.13 -24.50
CA GLY A 22 29.73 -8.51 -23.40
C GLY A 22 29.44 -7.03 -23.21
N PHE A 23 29.34 -6.28 -24.30
CA PHE A 23 28.93 -4.89 -24.28
C PHE A 23 27.49 -4.72 -23.74
N PHE A 24 26.52 -5.49 -24.24
CA PHE A 24 25.13 -5.41 -23.76
C PHE A 24 24.99 -5.82 -22.29
N PHE A 25 25.73 -6.83 -21.85
CA PHE A 25 25.74 -7.22 -20.44
C PHE A 25 26.30 -6.11 -19.53
N ALA A 26 27.44 -5.52 -19.91
CA ALA A 26 28.02 -4.41 -19.17
C ALA A 26 27.09 -3.18 -19.15
N LEU A 27 26.46 -2.88 -20.28
CA LEU A 27 25.48 -1.80 -20.40
C LEU A 27 24.27 -2.04 -19.51
N PHE A 28 23.74 -3.27 -19.48
CA PHE A 28 22.63 -3.65 -18.61
C PHE A 28 22.98 -3.48 -17.13
N VAL A 29 24.16 -3.93 -16.71
CA VAL A 29 24.66 -3.75 -15.33
C VAL A 29 24.80 -2.27 -15.00
N ALA A 30 25.35 -1.45 -15.91
CA ALA A 30 25.50 -0.01 -15.70
C ALA A 30 24.14 0.70 -15.59
N ILE A 31 23.17 0.34 -16.44
CA ILE A 31 21.80 0.88 -16.37
C ILE A 31 21.13 0.45 -15.06
N GLN A 32 21.30 -0.80 -14.62
CA GLN A 32 20.76 -1.26 -13.34
C GLN A 32 21.38 -0.53 -12.15
N LEU A 33 22.70 -0.32 -12.14
CA LEU A 33 23.36 0.44 -11.09
C LEU A 33 22.92 1.91 -11.10
N LEU A 34 22.82 2.53 -12.27
CA LEU A 34 22.36 3.91 -12.39
C LEU A 34 20.90 4.05 -11.98
N ALA A 35 20.04 3.12 -12.41
CA ALA A 35 18.64 3.07 -12.00
C ALA A 35 18.55 2.90 -10.49
N GLN A 36 19.30 1.98 -9.90
CA GLN A 36 19.36 1.83 -8.45
C GLN A 36 19.88 3.07 -7.75
N VAL A 37 20.87 3.80 -8.28
CA VAL A 37 21.33 5.06 -7.64
C VAL A 37 20.29 6.16 -7.76
N LEU A 38 19.58 6.25 -8.89
CA LEU A 38 18.53 7.23 -9.11
C LEU A 38 17.24 6.91 -8.34
N THR A 39 16.95 5.63 -8.08
CA THR A 39 15.78 5.17 -7.32
C THR A 39 16.12 4.81 -5.88
N ALA A 40 17.40 4.77 -5.51
CA ALA A 40 17.85 4.74 -4.13
C ALA A 40 17.60 6.11 -3.52
N GLU A 41 16.33 6.36 -3.21
CA GLU A 41 16.01 6.90 -1.90
C GLU A 41 16.66 5.97 -0.88
N VAL A 42 17.93 6.22 -0.55
CA VAL A 42 18.54 5.68 0.67
C VAL A 42 17.80 6.37 1.80
N THR A 43 16.59 5.92 2.07
CA THR A 43 15.98 6.00 3.38
C THR A 43 16.67 4.89 4.16
N PRO A 44 17.64 5.22 5.03
CA PRO A 44 18.17 4.22 5.93
C PRO A 44 16.98 3.91 6.84
N PHE A 45 16.38 2.74 6.67
CA PHE A 45 15.29 2.27 7.52
C PHE A 45 15.67 2.37 9.02
N PHE A 46 16.97 2.37 9.32
CA PHE A 46 17.55 2.58 10.65
C PHE A 46 17.61 4.04 11.13
N LEU A 47 17.67 5.05 10.27
CA LEU A 47 17.74 6.46 10.69
C LEU A 47 16.34 7.08 10.86
N TYR A 48 15.35 6.65 10.08
CA TYR A 48 13.95 7.04 10.29
C TYR A 48 13.34 6.46 11.58
N GLY A 49 13.84 5.30 12.05
CA GLY A 49 13.41 4.72 13.33
C GLY A 49 14.07 5.34 14.58
N MET A 50 15.22 6.01 14.42
CA MET A 50 15.95 6.66 15.53
C MET A 50 15.67 8.17 15.64
N TYR A 51 15.37 8.82 14.52
CA TYR A 51 14.84 10.18 14.48
C TYR A 51 13.40 10.12 13.97
N SER A 52 12.55 9.36 14.67
CA SER A 52 11.15 9.73 14.68
C SER A 52 11.12 11.15 15.22
N ASP A 53 11.11 12.13 14.31
CA ASP A 53 10.46 13.40 14.55
C ASP A 53 9.21 13.08 15.39
N PRO A 54 8.84 13.90 16.38
CA PRO A 54 7.55 13.79 17.03
C PRO A 54 6.45 14.14 16.01
N ILE A 55 6.25 13.28 15.01
CA ILE A 55 5.25 13.37 13.96
C ILE A 55 4.00 12.73 14.53
N HIS A 56 3.43 13.36 15.54
CA HIS A 56 1.98 13.39 15.66
C HIS A 56 1.63 14.68 16.41
N PRO A 57 1.20 15.75 15.72
CA PRO A 57 0.68 16.96 16.36
C PRO A 57 -0.63 16.72 17.14
N SER A 58 -1.11 15.47 17.20
CA SER A 58 -2.29 15.05 17.93
C SER A 58 -1.94 13.81 18.76
N PRO A 59 -2.15 13.80 20.10
CA PRO A 59 -1.94 12.64 20.97
C PRO A 59 -2.96 11.52 20.73
N THR A 60 -3.58 11.52 19.55
CA THR A 60 -4.77 10.77 19.19
C THR A 60 -4.43 9.92 17.99
N TYR A 61 -4.54 8.60 18.14
CA TYR A 61 -4.35 7.66 17.03
C TYR A 61 -5.71 7.12 16.57
N VAL A 62 -5.84 6.91 15.27
CA VAL A 62 -7.08 6.45 14.64
C VAL A 62 -6.91 5.00 14.18
N ARG A 63 -7.90 4.17 14.45
CA ARG A 63 -7.98 2.78 14.01
C ARG A 63 -9.29 2.54 13.28
N MET A 64 -9.21 1.80 12.18
CA MET A 64 -10.40 1.26 11.51
C MET A 64 -10.79 -0.08 12.14
N THR A 65 -12.05 -0.22 12.51
CA THR A 65 -12.62 -1.48 13.00
C THR A 65 -13.72 -1.98 12.08
N CYS A 66 -13.85 -3.30 12.05
CA CYS A 66 -14.86 -4.01 11.29
C CYS A 66 -15.60 -4.96 12.23
N GLU A 67 -16.91 -4.97 12.16
CA GLU A 67 -17.76 -5.96 12.81
C GLU A 67 -18.57 -6.68 11.72
N ALA A 68 -18.50 -8.01 11.70
CA ALA A 68 -19.27 -8.87 10.81
C ALA A 68 -20.29 -9.66 11.62
N ASP A 69 -21.58 -9.46 11.34
CA ASP A 69 -22.69 -10.08 12.07
C ASP A 69 -22.66 -9.82 13.60
N GLY A 70 -22.16 -8.64 13.99
CA GLY A 70 -22.06 -8.21 15.39
C GLY A 70 -20.82 -8.71 16.14
N GLU A 71 -19.98 -9.52 15.49
CA GLU A 71 -18.70 -9.96 16.04
C GLU A 71 -17.57 -9.07 15.50
N PRO A 72 -16.65 -8.60 16.37
CA PRO A 72 -15.50 -7.81 15.93
C PRO A 72 -14.55 -8.69 15.12
N ASP A 73 -14.33 -8.33 13.86
CA ASP A 73 -13.33 -8.98 13.02
C ASP A 73 -11.97 -8.32 13.25
N SER A 74 -10.98 -9.14 13.60
CA SER A 74 -9.58 -8.72 13.64
C SER A 74 -8.85 -9.17 12.38
N GLN A 75 -7.71 -8.53 12.08
CA GLN A 75 -6.86 -8.94 10.96
C GLN A 75 -6.34 -10.37 11.13
N GLU A 76 -6.26 -10.86 12.37
CA GLU A 76 -5.80 -12.22 12.70
C GLU A 76 -6.84 -13.29 12.32
N ASP A 77 -8.11 -12.92 12.25
CA ASP A 77 -9.21 -13.83 11.87
C ASP A 77 -9.29 -14.08 10.36
N LEU A 78 -8.57 -13.28 9.57
CA LEU A 78 -8.53 -13.38 8.11
C LEU A 78 -7.23 -14.05 7.65
N PRO A 79 -7.26 -14.82 6.54
CA PRO A 79 -6.03 -15.24 5.87
C PRO A 79 -5.14 -14.02 5.62
N ARG A 80 -3.82 -14.14 5.88
CA ARG A 80 -2.88 -12.99 5.89
C ARG A 80 -3.07 -11.98 4.74
N TYR A 81 -3.05 -12.47 3.50
CA TYR A 81 -3.21 -11.63 2.32
C TYR A 81 -4.61 -11.03 2.20
N ALA A 82 -5.62 -11.72 2.71
CA ALA A 82 -6.99 -11.24 2.70
C ALA A 82 -7.18 -10.12 3.73
N GLY A 83 -6.62 -10.28 4.93
CA GLY A 83 -6.59 -9.25 5.95
C GLY A 83 -5.85 -7.99 5.47
N GLU A 84 -4.66 -8.14 4.89
CA GLU A 84 -3.90 -7.00 4.37
C GLU A 84 -4.68 -6.20 3.30
N LEU A 85 -5.29 -6.87 2.32
CA LEU A 85 -6.10 -6.21 1.29
C LEU A 85 -7.35 -5.55 1.87
N PHE A 86 -8.04 -6.23 2.79
CA PHE A 86 -9.27 -5.70 3.39
C PHE A 86 -8.98 -4.45 4.23
N PHE A 87 -8.06 -4.55 5.19
CA PHE A 87 -7.74 -3.43 6.08
C PHE A 87 -7.07 -2.28 5.33
N SER A 88 -6.20 -2.52 4.34
CA SER A 88 -5.66 -1.44 3.50
C SER A 88 -6.76 -0.69 2.73
N THR A 89 -7.79 -1.39 2.28
CA THR A 89 -8.98 -0.77 1.66
C THR A 89 -9.74 0.11 2.65
N LEU A 90 -9.90 -0.34 3.90
CA LEU A 90 -10.54 0.46 4.96
C LEU A 90 -9.73 1.72 5.32
N TYR A 91 -8.41 1.61 5.44
CA TYR A 91 -7.55 2.77 5.67
C TYR A 91 -7.55 3.74 4.49
N ARG A 92 -7.71 3.24 3.25
CA ARG A 92 -7.90 4.11 2.09
C ARG A 92 -9.22 4.88 2.15
N LEU A 93 -10.30 4.23 2.59
CA LEU A 93 -11.58 4.89 2.84
C LEU A 93 -11.45 5.97 3.93
N GLU A 94 -10.76 5.66 5.03
CA GLU A 94 -10.47 6.61 6.11
C GLU A 94 -9.78 7.88 5.60
N ALA A 95 -8.72 7.71 4.79
CA ALA A 95 -7.98 8.82 4.20
C ALA A 95 -8.86 9.66 3.25
N LEU A 96 -9.75 9.02 2.49
CA LEU A 96 -10.71 9.71 1.61
C LEU A 96 -11.72 10.54 2.43
N GLU A 97 -12.27 9.97 3.50
CA GLU A 97 -13.21 10.68 4.38
C GLU A 97 -12.52 11.85 5.10
N ALA A 98 -11.27 11.67 5.56
CA ALA A 98 -10.46 12.74 6.16
C ALA A 98 -10.17 13.89 5.16
N ALA A 99 -10.02 13.56 3.88
CA ALA A 99 -9.82 14.52 2.80
C ALA A 99 -11.13 15.10 2.23
N GLN A 100 -12.29 14.87 2.88
CA GLN A 100 -13.61 15.31 2.41
C GLN A 100 -13.95 14.82 0.99
N GLY A 101 -13.47 13.63 0.63
CA GLY A 101 -13.66 13.05 -0.71
C GLY A 101 -12.76 13.65 -1.78
N ALA A 102 -11.76 14.47 -1.43
CA ALA A 102 -10.76 14.93 -2.38
C ALA A 102 -9.99 13.73 -2.92
N ASP A 103 -9.93 13.63 -4.25
CA ASP A 103 -9.34 12.47 -4.89
C ASP A 103 -7.83 12.40 -4.66
N LEU A 104 -7.40 11.32 -4.05
CA LEU A 104 -6.01 11.04 -3.74
C LEU A 104 -5.26 10.42 -4.93
N PHE A 105 -5.96 10.05 -6.02
CA PHE A 105 -5.35 9.44 -7.21
C PHE A 105 -4.86 10.45 -8.24
N GLU A 106 -5.57 11.55 -8.46
CA GLU A 106 -5.14 12.57 -9.41
C GLU A 106 -3.72 13.11 -9.12
N PRO A 107 -3.37 13.52 -7.88
CA PRO A 107 -2.01 13.93 -7.55
C PRO A 107 -0.97 12.82 -7.77
N PHE A 108 -1.31 11.59 -7.39
CA PHE A 108 -0.44 10.43 -7.56
C PHE A 108 -0.15 10.12 -9.03
N ILE A 109 -1.18 10.13 -9.88
CA ILE A 109 -1.04 9.91 -11.33
C ILE A 109 -0.23 11.04 -11.96
N ASN A 110 -0.45 12.29 -11.52
CA ASN A 110 0.32 13.44 -11.98
C ASN A 110 1.82 13.29 -11.68
N GLU A 111 2.15 12.85 -10.46
CA GLU A 111 3.53 12.71 -9.99
C GLU A 111 4.23 11.50 -10.60
N ARG A 112 3.62 10.31 -10.54
CA ARG A 112 4.26 9.03 -10.92
C ARG A 112 4.10 8.67 -12.39
N LEU A 113 3.03 9.13 -13.02
CA LEU A 113 2.66 8.78 -14.40
C LEU A 113 2.56 10.03 -15.29
N GLY A 114 3.22 11.12 -14.91
CA GLY A 114 3.22 12.39 -15.65
C GLY A 114 3.77 12.29 -17.07
N PHE A 115 4.54 11.25 -17.39
CA PHE A 115 5.05 10.97 -18.74
C PHE A 115 3.98 10.43 -19.70
N LEU A 116 2.80 10.03 -19.22
CA LEU A 116 1.74 9.47 -20.05
C LEU A 116 1.02 10.57 -20.87
N PRO A 117 0.51 10.24 -22.08
CA PRO A 117 -0.29 11.17 -22.87
C PRO A 117 -1.54 11.63 -22.13
N GLY A 118 -1.91 12.91 -22.29
CA GLY A 118 -3.07 13.53 -21.65
C GLY A 118 -4.38 12.72 -21.71
N PRO A 119 -4.77 12.13 -22.85
CA PRO A 119 -5.98 11.31 -22.94
C PRO A 119 -5.93 10.04 -22.09
N LEU A 120 -4.78 9.38 -22.03
CA LEU A 120 -4.60 8.15 -21.26
C LEU A 120 -4.59 8.45 -19.75
N LYS A 121 -3.94 9.56 -19.39
CA LYS A 121 -3.91 10.09 -18.04
C LYS A 121 -5.31 10.48 -17.55
N GLY A 122 -6.08 11.22 -18.36
CA GLY A 122 -7.46 11.60 -18.02
C GLY A 122 -8.38 10.38 -17.85
N ARG A 123 -8.16 9.33 -18.64
CA ARG A 123 -8.86 8.04 -18.46
C ARG A 123 -8.47 7.37 -17.13
N LEU A 124 -7.18 7.29 -16.81
CA LEU A 124 -6.71 6.68 -15.56
C LEU A 124 -7.23 7.42 -14.33
N VAL A 125 -7.23 8.76 -14.35
CA VAL A 125 -7.83 9.56 -13.28
C VAL A 125 -9.31 9.18 -13.16
N ARG A 126 -10.12 9.37 -14.19
CA ARG A 126 -11.55 9.06 -14.14
C ARG A 126 -11.86 7.62 -13.68
N ASP A 127 -11.10 6.63 -14.15
CA ASP A 127 -11.38 5.22 -13.89
C ASP A 127 -10.86 4.74 -12.51
N LEU A 128 -9.87 5.42 -11.91
CA LEU A 128 -9.25 5.04 -10.62
C LEU A 128 -9.59 5.98 -9.46
N SER A 129 -9.99 7.22 -9.76
CA SER A 129 -10.41 8.21 -8.78
C SER A 129 -11.64 7.74 -8.03
N PHE A 130 -11.76 8.19 -6.78
CA PHE A 130 -12.95 7.92 -5.98
C PHE A 130 -14.17 8.63 -6.56
N ASP A 131 -15.27 7.90 -6.73
CA ASP A 131 -16.58 8.44 -7.06
C ASP A 131 -17.55 8.16 -5.89
N PRO A 132 -18.11 9.19 -5.23
CA PRO A 132 -19.08 9.04 -4.15
C PRO A 132 -20.29 8.17 -4.51
N ALA A 133 -20.71 8.14 -5.78
CA ALA A 133 -21.82 7.31 -6.25
C ALA A 133 -21.54 5.81 -6.11
N ASN A 134 -20.26 5.41 -6.04
CA ASN A 134 -19.83 4.02 -5.88
C ASN A 134 -19.77 3.56 -4.41
N LYS A 135 -20.02 4.43 -3.43
CA LYS A 135 -19.99 4.09 -2.00
C LYS A 135 -20.92 2.91 -1.62
N PRO A 136 -22.14 2.77 -2.15
CA PRO A 136 -22.98 1.59 -1.90
C PRO A 136 -22.36 0.28 -2.43
N ALA A 137 -21.65 0.32 -3.55
CA ALA A 137 -20.99 -0.85 -4.12
C ALA A 137 -19.84 -1.35 -3.23
N LEU A 138 -19.22 -0.46 -2.46
CA LEU A 138 -18.19 -0.82 -1.48
C LEU A 138 -18.76 -1.70 -0.36
N GLY A 139 -19.95 -1.39 0.17
CA GLY A 139 -20.61 -2.21 1.19
C GLY A 139 -20.88 -3.64 0.70
N ALA A 140 -21.46 -3.76 -0.50
CA ALA A 140 -21.70 -5.06 -1.13
C ALA A 140 -20.40 -5.84 -1.43
N TRP A 141 -19.34 -5.14 -1.84
CA TRP A 141 -18.02 -5.75 -2.01
C TRP A 141 -17.48 -6.29 -0.69
N MET A 142 -17.59 -5.55 0.42
CA MET A 142 -17.11 -5.96 1.74
C MET A 142 -17.81 -7.22 2.25
N SER A 143 -19.14 -7.24 2.26
CA SER A 143 -19.90 -8.44 2.68
C SER A 143 -19.50 -9.67 1.86
N ARG A 144 -19.41 -9.53 0.53
CA ARG A 144 -18.98 -10.62 -0.35
C ARG A 144 -17.52 -11.04 -0.09
N TYR A 145 -16.64 -10.09 0.18
CA TYR A 145 -15.22 -10.35 0.44
C TYR A 145 -15.01 -11.10 1.75
N LEU A 146 -15.63 -10.62 2.83
CA LEU A 146 -15.58 -11.27 4.13
C LEU A 146 -16.25 -12.64 4.09
N SER A 147 -17.40 -12.77 3.40
CA SER A 147 -18.07 -14.07 3.25
C SER A 147 -17.16 -15.13 2.61
N ARG A 148 -16.37 -14.72 1.61
CA ARG A 148 -15.40 -15.60 0.95
C ARG A 148 -14.20 -15.91 1.83
N SER A 149 -13.69 -14.90 2.54
CA SER A 149 -12.46 -15.01 3.34
C SER A 149 -12.68 -15.80 4.64
N LEU A 150 -13.86 -15.67 5.25
CA LEU A 150 -14.25 -16.36 6.47
C LEU A 150 -14.98 -17.69 6.20
N HIS A 151 -15.19 -18.05 4.93
CA HIS A 151 -15.90 -19.26 4.51
C HIS A 151 -17.30 -19.44 5.15
N ARG A 152 -17.97 -18.33 5.47
CA ARG A 152 -19.33 -18.29 6.04
C ARG A 152 -20.12 -17.14 5.41
N PRO A 153 -21.45 -17.22 5.29
CA PRO A 153 -22.24 -16.06 4.88
C PRO A 153 -22.10 -14.93 5.90
N VAL A 154 -21.83 -13.71 5.42
CA VAL A 154 -21.79 -12.48 6.22
C VAL A 154 -22.96 -11.59 5.78
N ASN A 155 -23.93 -11.38 6.67
CA ASN A 155 -25.17 -10.68 6.36
C ASN A 155 -25.11 -9.19 6.71
N SER A 156 -24.26 -8.83 7.66
CA SER A 156 -24.07 -7.44 8.07
C SER A 156 -22.60 -7.11 8.29
N VAL A 157 -22.21 -5.90 7.88
CA VAL A 157 -20.87 -5.36 8.06
C VAL A 157 -20.98 -3.94 8.59
N VAL A 158 -20.37 -3.68 9.74
CA VAL A 158 -20.25 -2.34 10.33
C VAL A 158 -18.78 -1.94 10.31
N ILE A 159 -18.49 -0.83 9.66
CA ILE A 159 -17.15 -0.22 9.66
C ILE A 159 -17.20 1.03 10.51
N ALA A 160 -16.31 1.12 11.48
CA ALA A 160 -16.17 2.28 12.33
C ALA A 160 -14.73 2.81 12.35
N ARG A 161 -14.63 4.12 12.50
CA ARG A 161 -13.41 4.84 12.84
C ARG A 161 -13.39 5.03 14.34
N GLU A 162 -12.38 4.49 15.00
CA GLU A 162 -12.17 4.68 16.43
C GLU A 162 -10.95 5.56 16.66
N ALA A 163 -11.12 6.63 17.45
CA ALA A 163 -10.02 7.47 17.89
C ALA A 163 -9.66 7.14 19.33
N TYR A 164 -8.36 7.07 19.61
CA TYR A 164 -7.81 6.70 20.90
C TYR A 164 -6.75 7.68 21.36
N ARG A 165 -6.64 7.89 22.67
CA ARG A 165 -5.54 8.62 23.32
C ARG A 165 -4.79 7.69 24.25
N TYR A 166 -3.49 7.91 24.40
CA TYR A 166 -2.75 7.24 25.46
C TYR A 166 -2.94 7.97 26.79
N GLU A 167 -3.52 7.29 27.77
CA GLU A 167 -3.61 7.74 29.15
C GLU A 167 -2.98 6.67 30.06
N ASN A 168 -2.03 7.06 30.90
CA ASN A 168 -1.32 6.13 31.80
C ASN A 168 -0.74 4.89 31.08
N ALA A 169 -0.10 5.10 29.93
CA ALA A 169 0.45 4.06 29.06
C ALA A 169 -0.58 3.03 28.55
N ARG A 170 -1.88 3.37 28.58
CA ARG A 170 -2.96 2.55 28.02
C ARG A 170 -3.72 3.32 26.96
N PRO A 171 -4.16 2.65 25.89
CA PRO A 171 -5.06 3.27 24.95
C PRO A 171 -6.47 3.42 25.55
N VAL A 172 -6.99 4.63 25.53
CA VAL A 172 -8.35 4.98 25.92
C VAL A 172 -9.10 5.46 24.69
N ARG A 173 -10.21 4.81 24.36
CA ARG A 173 -11.06 5.18 23.22
C ARG A 173 -11.81 6.48 23.55
N ILE A 174 -11.72 7.46 22.67
CA ILE A 174 -12.31 8.80 22.85
C ILE A 174 -13.56 8.95 21.98
N SER A 175 -13.56 8.38 20.78
CA SER A 175 -14.70 8.44 19.88
C SER A 175 -14.79 7.20 18.99
N THR A 176 -16.02 6.93 18.56
CA THR A 176 -16.36 5.93 17.55
C THR A 176 -17.30 6.60 16.55
N GLU A 177 -16.92 6.62 15.29
CA GLU A 177 -17.70 7.15 14.18
C GLU A 177 -18.01 6.01 13.20
N VAL A 178 -19.29 5.70 12.99
CA VAL A 178 -19.68 4.66 12.02
C VAL A 178 -19.61 5.25 10.63
N LEU A 179 -18.71 4.72 9.79
CA LEU A 179 -18.49 5.18 8.43
C LEU A 179 -19.37 4.45 7.42
N LEU A 180 -19.65 3.17 7.68
CA LEU A 180 -20.48 2.35 6.81
C LEU A 180 -21.23 1.29 7.61
N ARG A 181 -22.50 1.08 7.26
CA ARG A 181 -23.32 -0.03 7.72
C ARG A 181 -23.97 -0.66 6.50
N HIS A 182 -23.71 -1.95 6.29
CA HIS A 182 -24.31 -2.76 5.23
C HIS A 182 -25.00 -3.97 5.84
#